data_AF-A0A7Z8PC92-F1
#
_entry.id   AF-A0A7Z8PC92-F1
#
_cell.length_a   1.000
_cell.length_b   1.000
_cell.length_c   1.000
_cell.angle_alpha   90.00
_cell.angle_beta   90.00
_cell.angle_gamma   90.00
#
_symmetry.space_group_name_H-M   'P 1'
#
loop_
_entity.id
_entity.type
_entity.pdbx_description
1 polymer ?
#
loop_
_entity_poly.entity_id
_entity_poly.type
_entity_poly.pdbx_seq_one_letter_code
_entity_poly.pdbx_strand_id
1 'polypeptide(L)'
;MRAAGIALVALAVVAVALGLWTIGGPEQARSENRDAQRMSDLHAMARHVRCLDDQGLDLTAESPLCPLPEARSDPKTGAPYDISTPQDGIVTICAAFETAQTTRAPGFDAETGCLTVALGATD
;
A
#
# COMPACT_ATOMS: atom_id res chain seq x y z
N MET A 1 -3.26 13.49 51.95
CA MET A 1 -2.12 13.30 51.02
C MET A 1 -2.41 12.29 49.89
N ARG A 2 -3.07 11.14 50.13
CA ARG A 2 -3.37 10.15 49.07
C ARG A 2 -4.34 10.64 47.98
N ALA A 3 -5.37 11.42 48.34
CA ALA A 3 -6.38 11.89 47.38
C ALA A 3 -5.81 12.83 46.30
N ALA A 4 -4.91 13.74 46.67
CA ALA A 4 -4.27 14.64 45.71
C ALA A 4 -3.36 13.89 44.73
N GLY A 5 -2.63 12.88 45.19
CA GLY A 5 -1.81 12.02 44.33
C GLY A 5 -2.66 11.23 43.33
N ILE A 6 -3.78 10.65 43.78
CA ILE A 6 -4.72 9.93 42.90
C ILE A 6 -5.31 10.87 41.85
N ALA A 7 -5.69 12.09 42.23
CA ALA A 7 -6.24 13.07 41.31
C ALA A 7 -5.23 13.47 40.21
N LEU A 8 -3.96 13.67 40.58
CA LEU A 8 -2.90 13.99 39.62
C LEU A 8 -2.62 12.83 38.67
N VAL A 9 -2.57 11.59 39.18
CA VAL A 9 -2.39 10.39 38.33
C VAL A 9 -3.55 10.25 37.36
N ALA A 10 -4.79 10.40 37.83
CA ALA A 10 -5.97 10.33 36.98
C ALA A 10 -5.94 11.41 35.88
N LEU A 11 -5.60 12.65 36.25
CA LEU A 11 -5.47 13.75 35.29
C LEU A 11 -4.38 13.46 34.24
N ALA A 12 -3.23 12.94 34.66
CA ALA A 12 -2.14 12.59 33.76
C ALA A 12 -2.56 11.48 32.77
N VAL A 13 -3.24 10.43 33.25
CA VAL A 13 -3.76 9.35 32.40
C VAL A 13 -4.77 9.88 31.39
N VAL A 14 -5.70 10.75 31.81
CA VAL A 14 -6.68 11.38 30.90
C VAL A 14 -5.98 12.25 29.86
N ALA A 15 -4.99 13.05 30.24
CA ALA A 15 -4.24 13.89 29.32
C ALA A 15 -3.49 13.05 28.26
N VAL A 16 -2.85 11.95 28.67
CA VAL A 16 -2.18 11.02 27.76
C VAL A 16 -3.17 10.32 26.84
N ALA A 17 -4.30 9.84 27.36
CA ALA A 17 -5.33 9.17 26.57
C ALA A 17 -5.92 10.10 25.50
N LEU A 18 -6.19 11.36 25.86
CA LEU A 18 -6.66 12.38 24.90
C LEU A 18 -5.60 12.67 23.83
N GLY A 19 -4.33 12.81 24.21
CA GLY A 19 -3.23 13.01 23.25
C GLY A 19 -3.14 11.87 22.23
N LEU A 20 -3.15 10.62 22.71
CA LEU A 20 -3.10 9.43 21.85
C LEU A 20 -4.32 9.30 20.95
N TRP A 21 -5.51 9.68 21.43
CA TRP A 21 -6.72 9.70 20.61
C TRP A 21 -6.58 10.72 19.45
N THR A 22 -6.02 11.89 19.72
CA THR A 22 -5.92 12.96 18.71
C THR A 22 -4.85 12.71 17.64
N ILE A 23 -3.71 12.12 18.01
CA ILE A 23 -2.57 11.91 17.10
C ILE A 23 -2.65 10.55 16.40
N GLY A 24 -3.35 9.59 17.00
CA GLY A 24 -3.34 8.20 16.57
C GLY A 24 -2.35 7.37 17.38
N GLY A 25 -2.69 6.09 17.56
CA GLY A 25 -1.86 5.15 18.33
C GLY A 25 -0.69 4.59 17.52
N PRO A 26 0.25 3.89 18.17
CA PRO A 26 1.37 3.23 17.50
C PRO A 26 0.92 2.21 16.42
N GLU A 27 -0.26 1.63 16.57
CA GLU A 27 -0.84 0.76 15.53
C GLU A 27 -1.19 1.52 14.25
N GLN A 28 -1.68 2.76 14.35
CA GLN A 28 -1.97 3.60 13.19
C GLN A 28 -0.70 3.84 12.36
N ALA A 29 0.39 4.24 13.02
CA ALA A 29 1.68 4.45 12.35
C ALA A 29 2.23 3.16 11.69
N ARG A 30 2.01 2.00 12.30
CA ARG A 30 2.41 0.72 11.70
C ARG A 30 1.57 0.38 10.47
N SER A 31 0.26 0.64 10.51
CA SER A 31 -0.63 0.44 9.36
C SER A 31 -0.26 1.37 8.20
N GLU A 32 -0.01 2.65 8.47
CA GLU A 32 0.43 3.62 7.46
C GLU A 32 1.76 3.22 6.81
N ASN A 33 2.73 2.72 7.59
CA ASN A 33 3.99 2.22 7.04
C ASN A 33 3.79 0.99 6.15
N ARG A 34 2.90 0.07 6.52
CA ARG A 34 2.59 -1.10 5.68
C ARG A 34 1.86 -0.69 4.41
N ASP A 35 0.97 0.29 4.48
CA ASP A 35 0.29 0.86 3.32
C ASP A 35 1.26 1.58 2.38
N ALA A 36 2.24 2.31 2.92
CA ALA A 36 3.32 2.87 2.12
C ALA A 36 4.15 1.79 1.40
N GLN A 37 4.42 0.67 2.09
CA GLN A 37 5.12 -0.47 1.50
C GLN A 37 4.27 -1.14 0.39
N ARG A 38 2.98 -1.40 0.64
CA ARG A 38 2.05 -1.91 -0.39
C ARG A 38 2.05 -1.03 -1.63
N MET A 39 1.95 0.28 -1.44
CA MET A 39 1.99 1.23 -2.56
C MET A 39 3.31 1.14 -3.34
N SER A 40 4.45 1.00 -2.66
CA SER A 40 5.75 0.79 -3.29
C SER A 40 5.78 -0.50 -4.12
N ASP A 41 5.22 -1.58 -3.58
CA ASP A 41 5.14 -2.89 -4.23
C ASP A 41 4.25 -2.84 -5.48
N LEU A 42 3.08 -2.20 -5.40
CA LEU A 42 2.20 -1.97 -6.54
C LEU A 42 2.93 -1.26 -7.69
N HIS A 43 3.68 -0.20 -7.38
CA HIS A 43 4.46 0.51 -8.39
C HIS A 43 5.61 -0.34 -8.94
N ALA A 44 6.25 -1.17 -8.12
CA ALA A 44 7.31 -2.07 -8.58
C ALA A 44 6.78 -3.11 -9.57
N MET A 45 5.63 -3.71 -9.27
CA MET A 45 4.97 -4.63 -10.18
C MET A 45 4.48 -3.91 -11.45
N ALA A 46 3.93 -2.70 -11.34
CA ALA A 46 3.52 -1.91 -12.51
C ALA A 46 4.70 -1.63 -13.45
N ARG A 47 5.87 -1.27 -12.91
CA ARG A 47 7.09 -1.08 -13.72
C ARG A 47 7.54 -2.37 -14.41
N HIS A 48 7.44 -3.49 -13.71
CA HIS A 48 7.78 -4.80 -14.28
C HIS A 48 6.88 -5.17 -15.46
N VAL A 49 5.55 -5.05 -15.29
CA VAL A 49 4.56 -5.33 -16.35
C VAL A 49 4.77 -4.40 -17.55
N ARG A 50 5.00 -3.10 -17.33
CA ARG A 50 5.32 -2.16 -18.42
C ARG A 50 6.60 -2.55 -19.16
N CYS A 51 7.64 -2.94 -18.43
CA CYS A 51 8.88 -3.39 -19.05
C CYS A 51 8.63 -4.59 -19.96
N LEU A 52 7.86 -5.58 -19.51
CA LEU A 52 7.52 -6.75 -20.33
C LEU A 52 6.78 -6.33 -21.62
N ASP A 53 5.79 -5.46 -21.49
CA ASP A 53 5.05 -4.91 -22.63
C ASP A 53 5.95 -4.15 -23.61
N ASP A 54 6.81 -3.26 -23.10
CA ASP A 54 7.78 -2.48 -23.90
C ASP A 54 8.78 -3.38 -24.64
N GLN A 55 9.10 -4.56 -24.08
CA GLN A 55 9.95 -5.57 -24.71
C GLN A 55 9.18 -6.51 -25.67
N GLY A 56 7.86 -6.33 -25.80
CA GLY A 56 6.99 -7.23 -26.58
C GLY A 56 6.91 -8.64 -26.00
N LEU A 57 7.09 -8.78 -24.68
CA LEU A 57 7.05 -10.04 -23.96
C LEU A 57 5.68 -10.27 -23.33
N ASP A 58 5.33 -11.54 -23.15
CA ASP A 58 4.15 -11.91 -22.36
C ASP A 58 4.30 -11.43 -20.91
N LEU A 59 3.20 -11.01 -20.27
CA LEU A 59 3.21 -10.47 -18.91
C LEU A 59 3.60 -11.49 -17.83
N THR A 60 3.63 -12.77 -18.18
CA THR A 60 4.09 -13.86 -17.31
C THR A 60 5.54 -14.29 -17.60
N ALA A 61 6.21 -13.64 -18.56
CA ALA A 61 7.55 -14.02 -18.96
C ALA A 61 8.60 -13.68 -17.89
N GLU A 62 9.52 -14.61 -17.65
CA GLU A 62 10.74 -14.33 -16.90
C GLU A 62 11.81 -13.78 -17.86
N SER A 63 12.32 -12.58 -17.57
CA SER A 63 13.32 -11.92 -18.41
C SER A 63 14.38 -11.21 -17.57
N PRO A 64 15.68 -11.37 -17.87
CA PRO A 64 16.73 -10.60 -17.20
C PRO A 64 16.68 -9.11 -17.56
N LEU A 65 16.01 -8.72 -18.65
CA LEU A 65 15.81 -7.32 -19.04
C LEU A 65 14.74 -6.64 -18.18
N CYS A 66 13.78 -7.41 -17.69
CA CYS A 66 12.67 -6.96 -16.85
C CYS A 66 12.68 -7.76 -15.55
N PRO A 67 13.65 -7.49 -14.64
CA PRO A 67 13.79 -8.27 -13.43
C PRO A 67 12.52 -8.23 -12.59
N LEU A 68 12.16 -9.38 -12.05
CA LEU A 68 10.99 -9.53 -11.20
C LEU A 68 11.22 -8.80 -9.87
N PRO A 69 10.24 -8.05 -9.34
CA PRO A 69 10.38 -7.39 -8.04
C PRO A 69 10.62 -8.40 -6.91
N GLU A 70 11.45 -8.03 -5.93
CA GLU A 70 11.70 -8.86 -4.74
C GLU A 70 10.43 -9.06 -3.90
N ALA A 71 9.65 -7.98 -3.73
CA ALA A 71 8.38 -8.01 -3.02
C ALA A 71 7.23 -8.38 -3.96
N ARG A 72 6.64 -9.56 -3.73
CA ARG A 72 5.50 -10.08 -4.51
C ARG A 72 4.29 -10.42 -3.64
N SER A 73 4.38 -10.13 -2.35
CA SER A 73 3.39 -10.53 -1.35
C SER A 73 3.19 -9.43 -0.33
N ASP A 74 1.96 -9.34 0.15
CA ASP A 74 1.54 -8.39 1.16
C ASP A 74 2.35 -8.58 2.46
N PRO A 75 2.95 -7.51 3.02
CA PRO A 75 3.87 -7.60 4.15
C PRO A 75 3.20 -8.02 5.48
N LYS A 76 1.87 -7.94 5.58
CA LYS A 76 1.11 -8.32 6.78
C LYS A 76 0.63 -9.76 6.70
N THR A 77 0.12 -10.16 5.55
CA THR A 77 -0.60 -11.42 5.36
C THR A 77 0.25 -12.49 4.67
N GLY A 78 1.29 -12.09 3.93
CA GLY A 78 2.07 -12.97 3.07
C GLY A 78 1.32 -13.45 1.83
N ALA A 79 0.10 -12.95 1.57
CA ALA A 79 -0.66 -13.29 0.38
C ALA A 79 -0.05 -12.63 -0.87
N PRO A 80 -0.03 -13.29 -2.03
CA PRO A 80 0.37 -12.64 -3.27
C PRO A 80 -0.57 -11.48 -3.61
N TYR A 81 -0.05 -10.44 -4.26
CA TYR A 81 -0.89 -9.36 -4.78
C TYR A 81 -1.78 -9.85 -5.92
N ASP A 82 -2.97 -9.26 -6.04
CA ASP A 82 -3.91 -9.60 -7.11
C ASP A 82 -3.54 -8.83 -8.37
N ILE A 83 -3.29 -9.56 -9.46
CA ILE A 83 -2.96 -9.02 -10.77
C ILE A 83 -3.98 -9.56 -11.76
N SER A 84 -4.70 -8.67 -12.41
CA SER A 84 -5.72 -9.02 -13.40
C SER A 84 -5.62 -8.14 -14.63
N THR A 85 -6.10 -8.67 -15.76
CA THR A 85 -6.18 -7.97 -17.04
C THR A 85 -7.65 -7.84 -17.41
N PRO A 86 -8.37 -6.84 -16.85
CA PRO A 86 -9.82 -6.73 -17.03
C PRO A 86 -10.23 -6.43 -18.48
N GLN A 87 -9.34 -5.81 -19.27
CA GLN A 87 -9.53 -5.48 -20.67
C GLN A 87 -8.20 -5.61 -21.41
N ASP A 88 -8.25 -5.83 -22.72
CA ASP A 88 -7.03 -5.88 -23.55
C ASP A 88 -6.23 -4.58 -23.39
N GLY A 89 -4.96 -4.74 -23.05
CA GLY A 89 -4.06 -3.61 -22.83
C GLY A 89 -4.29 -2.85 -21.50
N ILE A 90 -5.09 -3.37 -20.57
CA ILE A 90 -5.24 -2.79 -19.23
C ILE A 90 -4.91 -3.84 -18.18
N VAL A 91 -3.92 -3.54 -17.33
CA VAL A 91 -3.54 -4.37 -16.20
C VAL A 91 -3.87 -3.64 -14.91
N THR A 92 -4.45 -4.36 -13.95
CA THR A 92 -4.79 -3.87 -12.63
C THR A 92 -4.07 -4.69 -11.56
N ILE A 93 -3.45 -4.00 -10.60
CA ILE A 93 -2.65 -4.58 -9.53
C ILE A 93 -3.21 -4.07 -8.20
N CYS A 94 -3.73 -4.95 -7.35
CA CYS A 94 -4.47 -4.56 -6.15
C CYS A 94 -3.81 -5.01 -4.85
N ALA A 95 -3.97 -4.18 -3.82
CA ALA A 95 -3.55 -4.48 -2.44
C ALA A 95 -4.65 -4.10 -1.45
N ALA A 96 -4.71 -4.82 -0.32
CA ALA A 96 -5.65 -4.54 0.76
C ALA A 96 -5.06 -3.51 1.74
N PHE A 97 -5.29 -2.23 1.48
CA PHE A 97 -4.87 -1.14 2.35
C PHE A 97 -5.61 -1.16 3.70
N GLU A 98 -4.90 -0.81 4.77
CA GLU A 98 -5.44 -0.80 6.13
C GLU A 98 -6.05 0.54 6.52
N THR A 99 -5.63 1.60 5.85
CA THR A 99 -6.06 2.98 6.10
C THR A 99 -6.70 3.57 4.85
N ALA A 100 -7.47 4.65 5.06
CA ALA A 100 -8.07 5.38 3.95
C ALA A 100 -6.98 6.09 3.16
N GLN A 101 -6.84 5.70 1.89
CA GLN A 101 -5.81 6.27 1.02
C GLN A 101 -6.25 7.66 0.55
N THR A 102 -5.44 8.66 0.87
CA THR A 102 -5.66 10.05 0.42
C THR A 102 -4.78 10.43 -0.76
N THR A 103 -3.82 9.57 -1.11
CA THR A 103 -2.91 9.76 -2.23
C THR A 103 -3.67 9.74 -3.55
N ARG A 104 -3.41 10.77 -4.38
CA ARG A 104 -3.88 10.86 -5.75
C ARG A 104 -2.73 10.54 -6.70
N ALA A 105 -2.36 9.27 -6.78
CA ALA A 105 -1.36 8.79 -7.74
C ALA A 105 -2.04 8.49 -9.09
N PRO A 106 -1.42 8.83 -10.24
CA PRO A 106 -1.97 8.47 -11.54
C PRO A 106 -2.23 6.96 -11.65
N GLY A 107 -3.43 6.58 -12.10
CA GLY A 107 -3.84 5.19 -12.26
C GLY A 107 -4.22 4.48 -10.96
N PHE A 108 -4.04 5.10 -9.79
CA PHE A 108 -4.44 4.51 -8.51
C PHE A 108 -5.89 4.88 -8.14
N ASP A 109 -6.67 3.87 -7.80
CA ASP A 109 -8.01 4.01 -7.24
C ASP A 109 -7.99 3.70 -5.74
N ALA A 110 -8.26 4.72 -4.92
CA ALA A 110 -8.26 4.62 -3.46
C ALA A 110 -9.46 3.84 -2.90
N GLU A 111 -10.56 3.71 -3.66
CA GLU A 111 -11.73 2.96 -3.21
C GLU A 111 -11.50 1.45 -3.32
N THR A 112 -10.88 1.02 -4.42
CA THR A 112 -10.58 -0.39 -4.69
C THR A 112 -9.20 -0.83 -4.21
N GLY A 113 -8.28 0.10 -3.98
CA GLY A 113 -6.89 -0.21 -3.61
C GLY A 113 -6.06 -0.72 -4.79
N CYS A 114 -6.48 -0.38 -6.01
CA CYS A 114 -5.93 -0.93 -7.24
C CYS A 114 -5.16 0.12 -8.03
N LEU A 115 -4.00 -0.27 -8.55
CA LEU A 115 -3.20 0.51 -9.50
C LEU A 115 -3.43 -0.04 -10.91
N THR A 116 -3.88 0.83 -11.82
CA THR A 116 -4.18 0.50 -13.21
C THR A 116 -3.07 1.00 -14.14
N VAL A 117 -2.66 0.15 -15.06
CA VAL A 117 -1.63 0.38 -16.06
C VAL A 117 -2.21 0.11 -17.43
N ALA A 118 -2.17 1.10 -18.32
CA ALA A 118 -2.41 0.89 -19.74
C ALA A 118 -1.12 0.41 -20.41
N LEU A 119 -1.25 -0.63 -21.24
CA LEU A 119 -0.23 -1.27 -22.05
C LEU A 119 -0.48 -0.93 -23.53
N GLY A 120 0.57 -0.89 -24.33
CA GLY A 120 0.49 -0.50 -25.75
C GLY A 120 0.18 0.98 -26.01
N ALA A 121 0.15 1.83 -24.97
CA ALA A 121 0.15 3.27 -25.12
C ALA A 121 1.58 3.76 -25.38
N THR A 122 2.08 3.50 -26.59
CA THR A 122 3.28 4.18 -27.09
C THR A 122 2.92 5.65 -27.30
N ASP A 123 3.50 6.54 -26.51
CA ASP A 123 3.62 7.96 -26.88
C ASP A 123 4.42 8.12 -28.20
#